data_AF-B9FDW5-F1
#
_entry.id   AF-B9FDW5-F1
#
_cell.length_a   1.000
_cell.length_b   1.000
_cell.length_c   1.000
_cell.angle_alpha   90.00
_cell.angle_beta   90.00
_cell.angle_gamma   90.00
#
_symmetry.space_group_name_H-M   'P 1'
#
loop_
_entity.id
_entity.type
_entity.pdbx_description
1 polymer ?
#
loop_
_entity_poly.entity_id
_entity_poly.type
_entity_poly.pdbx_seq_one_letter_code
_entity_poly.pdbx_strand_id
1 'polypeptide(L)'
;MVGSCGHPLVVGLDVEWRPAAPVPGPVAVLQLCVDRRCLVFQILHADYVPDALSRFLADPRFTFVGVGVRDDAARLRVGYGLEVPRAVDLRALAADTLGRPDLRRAGLRALVREVMGVQMDKPHHVRVSAWDKRNLSEDQFKYACADAFASREVGRRLYTCNCDGA
;
A
#
# COMPACT_ATOMS: atom_id res chain seq x y z
N MET A 1 13.83 23.87 -22.15
CA MET A 1 12.63 23.28 -21.53
C MET A 1 13.05 21.95 -20.92
N VAL A 2 13.18 21.87 -19.61
CA VAL A 2 13.50 20.61 -18.92
C VAL A 2 12.24 19.75 -18.99
N GLY A 3 12.28 18.67 -19.77
CA GLY A 3 11.18 17.71 -19.84
C GLY A 3 11.02 17.07 -18.47
N SER A 4 9.90 17.35 -17.80
CA SER A 4 9.49 16.59 -16.62
C SER A 4 9.36 15.12 -17.05
N CYS A 5 10.24 14.25 -16.55
CA CYS A 5 9.99 12.82 -16.54
C CYS A 5 8.70 12.60 -15.72
N GLY A 6 7.57 12.51 -16.41
CA GLY A 6 6.24 12.41 -15.81
C GLY A 6 6.06 11.06 -15.16
N HIS A 7 6.69 10.84 -14.00
CA HIS A 7 6.42 9.67 -13.19
C HIS A 7 4.95 9.74 -12.73
N PRO A 8 4.20 8.63 -12.82
CA PRO A 8 2.86 8.56 -12.27
C PRO A 8 2.85 9.00 -10.81
N LEU A 9 1.77 9.64 -10.36
CA LEU A 9 1.62 10.01 -8.96
C LEU A 9 1.58 8.74 -8.12
N VAL A 10 2.61 8.55 -7.29
CA VAL A 10 2.77 7.35 -6.46
C VAL A 10 1.91 7.48 -5.21
N VAL A 11 1.06 6.48 -4.98
CA VAL A 11 0.15 6.37 -3.84
C VAL A 11 0.46 5.07 -3.10
N GLY A 12 0.67 5.15 -1.79
CA GLY A 12 0.78 3.96 -0.97
C GLY A 12 -0.60 3.33 -0.78
N LEU A 13 -0.73 2.03 -1.00
CA LEU A 13 -1.97 1.28 -0.79
C LEU A 13 -1.64 0.04 0.05
N ASP A 14 -2.48 -0.20 1.04
CA ASP A 14 -2.51 -1.43 1.80
C ASP A 14 -3.97 -1.72 2.21
N VAL A 15 -4.26 -2.96 2.62
CA VAL A 15 -5.56 -3.32 3.18
C VAL A 15 -5.40 -4.25 4.38
N GLU A 16 -6.28 -4.12 5.36
CA GLU A 16 -6.27 -4.97 6.56
C GLU A 16 -7.61 -5.68 6.72
N TRP A 17 -7.57 -6.90 7.26
CA TRP A 17 -8.72 -7.75 7.53
C TRP A 17 -8.48 -8.56 8.79
N ARG A 18 -9.55 -9.05 9.43
CA ARG A 18 -9.39 -10.00 10.53
C ARG A 18 -8.75 -11.29 10.00
N PRO A 19 -7.59 -11.72 10.53
CA PRO A 19 -7.07 -13.04 10.22
C PRO A 19 -8.02 -14.10 10.80
N ALA A 20 -8.63 -14.90 9.93
CA ALA A 20 -9.53 -15.98 10.28
C ALA A 20 -9.18 -17.22 9.45
N ALA A 21 -9.38 -18.39 10.04
CA ALA A 21 -9.26 -19.69 9.38
C ALA A 21 -10.66 -20.36 9.35
N PRO A 22 -11.02 -21.09 8.29
CA PRO A 22 -10.20 -21.48 7.14
C PRO A 22 -10.12 -20.43 6.02
N VAL A 23 -11.03 -19.46 6.01
CA VAL A 23 -11.09 -18.40 4.99
C VAL A 23 -10.86 -17.04 5.66
N PRO A 24 -9.98 -16.18 5.12
CA PRO A 24 -9.80 -14.83 5.62
C PRO A 24 -11.11 -14.03 5.59
N GLY A 25 -11.30 -13.12 6.54
CA GLY A 25 -12.43 -12.20 6.53
C GLY A 25 -12.40 -11.24 5.31
N PRO A 26 -13.50 -10.50 5.07
CA PRO A 26 -13.52 -9.42 4.08
C PRO A 26 -12.49 -8.35 4.45
N VAL A 27 -12.05 -7.56 3.46
CA VAL A 27 -11.23 -6.38 3.72
C VAL A 27 -11.98 -5.45 4.67
N ALA A 28 -11.38 -5.15 5.81
CA ALA A 28 -11.98 -4.34 6.86
C ALA A 28 -11.59 -2.87 6.74
N VAL A 29 -10.33 -2.62 6.38
CA VAL A 29 -9.74 -1.29 6.27
C VAL A 29 -8.98 -1.18 4.96
N LEU A 30 -9.20 -0.08 4.24
CA LEU A 30 -8.39 0.37 3.11
C LEU A 30 -7.51 1.51 3.59
N GLN A 31 -6.20 1.43 3.34
CA GLN A 31 -5.28 2.53 3.60
C GLN A 31 -4.77 3.13 2.29
N LEU A 32 -4.74 4.46 2.23
CA LEU A 32 -4.18 5.21 1.12
C LEU A 32 -3.25 6.30 1.62
N CYS A 33 -2.04 6.43 1.07
CA CYS A 33 -1.15 7.54 1.37
C CYS A 33 -0.83 8.32 0.10
N VAL A 34 -1.29 9.58 0.05
CA VAL A 34 -0.94 10.55 -1.00
C VAL A 34 -0.07 11.62 -0.37
N ASP A 35 1.12 11.81 -0.93
CA ASP A 35 2.14 12.67 -0.35
C ASP A 35 2.44 12.32 1.14
N ARG A 36 2.11 13.21 2.07
CA ARG A 36 2.29 13.02 3.52
C ARG A 36 0.96 12.81 4.26
N ARG A 37 -0.13 12.55 3.54
CA ARG A 37 -1.48 12.40 4.11
C ARG A 37 -1.97 10.99 3.92
N CYS A 38 -2.34 10.35 5.03
CA CYS A 38 -2.94 9.02 5.03
C CYS A 38 -4.45 9.13 5.20
N LEU A 39 -5.19 8.38 4.39
CA LEU A 39 -6.58 8.03 4.60
C LEU A 39 -6.61 6.61 5.15
N VAL A 40 -7.29 6.42 6.29
CA VAL A 40 -7.62 5.11 6.85
C VAL A 40 -9.14 4.98 6.77
N PHE A 41 -9.62 4.15 5.86
CA PHE A 41 -11.04 4.00 5.56
C PHE A 41 -11.53 2.62 6.01
N GLN A 42 -12.34 2.57 7.07
CA GLN A 42 -12.98 1.34 7.57
C GLN A 42 -14.11 0.90 6.63
N ILE A 43 -13.73 0.44 5.44
CA ILE A 43 -14.62 0.13 4.32
C ILE A 43 -15.70 -0.92 4.66
N LEU A 44 -15.41 -1.87 5.55
CA LEU A 44 -16.37 -2.88 6.00
C LEU A 44 -17.56 -2.29 6.76
N HIS A 45 -17.38 -1.15 7.41
CA HIS A 45 -18.43 -0.48 8.19
C HIS A 45 -19.03 0.72 7.47
N ALA A 46 -18.62 0.99 6.22
CA ALA A 46 -19.14 2.11 5.45
C ALA A 46 -20.51 1.75 4.85
N ASP A 47 -21.47 2.66 4.97
CA ASP A 47 -22.80 2.48 4.36
C ASP A 47 -22.74 2.48 2.83
N TYR A 48 -21.74 3.16 2.26
CA TYR A 48 -21.44 3.18 0.84
C TYR A 48 -19.97 3.50 0.58
N VAL A 49 -19.48 3.12 -0.60
CA VAL A 49 -18.17 3.52 -1.11
C VAL A 49 -18.34 4.68 -2.08
N PRO A 50 -17.72 5.86 -1.85
CA PRO A 50 -17.90 7.01 -2.75
C PRO A 50 -17.37 6.75 -4.17
N ASP A 51 -18.12 7.15 -5.19
CA ASP A 51 -17.67 7.08 -6.61
C ASP A 51 -16.36 7.82 -6.86
N ALA A 52 -16.08 8.87 -6.07
CA ALA A 52 -14.81 9.57 -6.13
C ALA A 52 -13.62 8.67 -5.75
N LEU A 53 -13.79 7.78 -4.76
CA LEU A 53 -12.77 6.82 -4.37
C LEU A 53 -12.59 5.74 -5.44
N SER A 54 -13.69 5.22 -5.99
CA SER A 54 -13.64 4.24 -7.09
C SER A 54 -12.93 4.81 -8.32
N ARG A 55 -13.31 6.01 -8.76
CA ARG A 55 -12.64 6.72 -9.87
C ARG A 55 -11.17 7.00 -9.57
N PHE A 56 -10.83 7.37 -8.33
CA PHE A 56 -9.45 7.62 -7.94
C PHE A 56 -8.57 6.36 -8.03
N LEU A 57 -9.06 5.22 -7.53
CA LEU A 57 -8.36 3.94 -7.59
C LEU A 57 -8.18 3.44 -9.04
N ALA A 58 -9.15 3.69 -9.91
CA ALA A 58 -9.13 3.29 -11.31
C ALA A 58 -8.34 4.25 -12.24
N ASP A 59 -7.95 5.42 -11.76
CA ASP A 59 -7.38 6.47 -12.62
C ASP A 59 -5.92 6.14 -13.01
N PRO A 60 -5.62 6.05 -14.33
CA PRO A 60 -4.31 5.63 -14.82
C PRO A 60 -3.19 6.64 -14.55
N ARG A 61 -3.50 7.85 -14.06
CA ARG A 61 -2.51 8.85 -13.64
C ARG A 61 -1.83 8.49 -12.33
N PHE A 62 -2.45 7.64 -11.51
CA PHE A 62 -1.92 7.19 -10.23
C PHE A 62 -1.29 5.80 -10.35
N THR A 63 -0.28 5.53 -9.54
CA THR A 63 0.28 4.18 -9.38
C THR A 63 0.24 3.83 -7.90
N PHE A 64 -0.39 2.71 -7.60
CA PHE A 64 -0.63 2.24 -6.25
C PHE A 64 0.44 1.22 -5.89
N VAL A 65 1.21 1.50 -4.85
CA VAL A 65 2.36 0.69 -4.44
C VAL A 65 2.14 0.14 -3.05
N GLY A 66 2.59 -1.10 -2.86
CA GLY A 66 2.55 -1.82 -1.58
C GLY A 66 3.24 -3.17 -1.70
N VAL A 67 3.38 -3.87 -0.59
CA VAL A 67 3.91 -5.24 -0.57
C VAL A 67 2.75 -6.21 -0.62
N GLY A 68 2.62 -6.98 -1.71
CA GLY A 68 1.42 -7.81 -1.92
C GLY A 68 0.24 -7.06 -2.53
N VAL A 69 0.44 -5.80 -2.96
CA VAL A 69 -0.63 -4.88 -3.39
C VAL A 69 -1.53 -5.41 -4.52
N ARG A 70 -1.05 -6.36 -5.33
CA ARG A 70 -1.87 -7.02 -6.36
C ARG A 70 -2.92 -7.96 -5.75
N ASP A 71 -2.57 -8.65 -4.67
CA ASP A 71 -3.49 -9.49 -3.93
C ASP A 71 -4.53 -8.60 -3.21
N ASP A 72 -4.10 -7.45 -2.68
CA ASP A 72 -4.98 -6.47 -2.07
C ASP A 72 -5.96 -5.87 -3.09
N ALA A 73 -5.47 -5.49 -4.27
CA ALA A 73 -6.31 -5.05 -5.38
C ALA A 73 -7.33 -6.13 -5.80
N ALA A 74 -6.91 -7.41 -5.86
CA ALA A 74 -7.83 -8.50 -6.15
C ALA A 74 -8.91 -8.65 -5.08
N ARG A 75 -8.57 -8.50 -3.79
CA ARG A 75 -9.53 -8.51 -2.69
C ARG A 75 -10.50 -7.34 -2.74
N LEU A 76 -10.02 -6.13 -3.04
CA LEU A 76 -10.84 -4.94 -3.22
C LEU A 76 -11.82 -5.10 -4.40
N ARG A 77 -11.37 -5.69 -5.51
CA ARG A 77 -12.23 -5.99 -6.65
C ARG A 77 -13.32 -7.00 -6.31
N VAL A 78 -12.97 -8.12 -5.67
CA VAL A 78 -13.92 -9.18 -5.33
C VAL A 78 -14.90 -8.73 -4.24
N GLY A 79 -14.41 -8.04 -3.20
CA GLY A 79 -15.23 -7.64 -2.05
C GLY A 79 -16.06 -6.39 -2.28
N TYR A 80 -15.58 -5.45 -3.12
CA TYR A 80 -16.14 -4.10 -3.21
C TYR A 80 -16.28 -3.56 -4.64
N GLY A 81 -15.93 -4.34 -5.67
CA GLY A 81 -15.96 -3.89 -7.06
C GLY A 81 -14.98 -2.74 -7.36
N LEU A 82 -13.98 -2.54 -6.50
CA LEU A 82 -12.99 -1.47 -6.66
C LEU A 82 -11.82 -1.95 -7.51
N GLU A 83 -11.65 -1.31 -8.66
CA GLU A 83 -10.56 -1.60 -9.60
C GLU A 83 -9.31 -0.78 -9.27
N VAL A 84 -8.15 -1.44 -9.24
CA VAL A 84 -6.84 -0.80 -9.05
C VAL A 84 -5.90 -1.26 -10.18
N PRO A 85 -6.09 -0.78 -11.42
CA PRO A 85 -5.39 -1.30 -12.59
C PRO A 85 -3.88 -1.06 -12.55
N ARG A 86 -3.42 -0.04 -11.81
CA ARG A 86 -2.00 0.31 -11.67
C ARG A 86 -1.42 -0.07 -10.31
N ALA A 87 -1.64 -1.32 -9.89
CA ALA A 87 -1.05 -1.90 -8.68
C ALA A 87 0.37 -2.46 -8.94
N VAL A 88 1.39 -1.88 -8.29
CA VAL A 88 2.81 -2.22 -8.44
C VAL A 88 3.37 -2.77 -7.13
N ASP A 89 3.78 -4.04 -7.16
CA ASP A 89 4.37 -4.69 -5.99
C ASP A 89 5.81 -4.20 -5.76
N LEU A 90 6.04 -3.63 -4.58
CA LEU A 90 7.33 -3.06 -4.19
C LEU A 90 8.45 -4.09 -4.13
N ARG A 91 8.14 -5.37 -3.91
CA ARG A 91 9.15 -6.44 -3.86
C ARG A 91 9.79 -6.65 -5.23
N ALA A 92 8.96 -6.69 -6.27
CA ALA A 92 9.42 -6.81 -7.64
C ALA A 92 10.15 -5.54 -8.08
N LEU A 93 9.54 -4.37 -7.83
CA LEU A 93 10.15 -3.08 -8.17
C LEU A 93 11.54 -2.92 -7.53
N ALA A 94 11.67 -3.17 -6.22
CA ALA A 94 12.94 -3.05 -5.53
C ALA A 94 13.98 -4.06 -6.03
N ALA A 95 13.58 -5.32 -6.26
CA ALA A 95 14.49 -6.33 -6.76
C ALA A 95 15.06 -5.97 -8.14
N ASP A 96 14.22 -5.44 -9.03
CA ASP A 96 14.60 -5.08 -10.38
C ASP A 96 15.44 -3.80 -10.41
N THR A 97 15.03 -2.76 -9.66
CA THR A 97 15.76 -1.48 -9.58
C THR A 97 17.13 -1.61 -8.91
N LEU A 98 17.26 -2.47 -7.89
CA LEU A 98 18.50 -2.60 -7.11
C LEU A 98 19.38 -3.78 -7.57
N GLY A 99 18.96 -4.55 -8.57
CA GLY A 99 19.68 -5.77 -8.99
C GLY A 99 19.78 -6.83 -7.89
N ARG A 100 18.74 -6.94 -7.03
CA ARG A 100 18.72 -7.77 -5.83
C ARG A 100 17.53 -8.73 -5.82
N PRO A 101 17.62 -9.88 -6.51
CA PRO A 101 16.51 -10.83 -6.65
C PRO A 101 15.94 -11.35 -5.32
N ASP A 102 16.73 -11.35 -4.25
CA ASP A 102 16.31 -11.76 -2.92
C ASP A 102 15.17 -10.88 -2.36
N LEU A 103 15.09 -9.61 -2.77
CA LEU A 103 14.05 -8.67 -2.35
C LEU A 103 12.65 -9.03 -2.83
N ARG A 104 12.51 -9.93 -3.83
CA ARG A 104 11.20 -10.45 -4.26
C ARG A 104 10.43 -11.17 -3.15
N ARG A 105 11.11 -11.58 -2.08
CA ARG A 105 10.53 -12.23 -0.89
C ARG A 105 10.53 -11.33 0.35
N ALA A 106 10.96 -10.07 0.22
CA ALA A 106 11.05 -9.15 1.35
C ALA A 106 9.67 -8.67 1.82
N GLY A 107 9.53 -8.47 3.12
CA GLY A 107 8.42 -7.70 3.69
C GLY A 107 8.70 -6.20 3.67
N LEU A 108 7.67 -5.38 3.92
CA LEU A 108 7.79 -3.92 3.90
C LEU A 108 8.90 -3.40 4.81
N ARG A 109 9.04 -3.93 6.04
CA ARG A 109 10.11 -3.55 6.97
C ARG A 109 11.52 -3.72 6.37
N ALA A 110 11.74 -4.80 5.62
CA ALA A 110 13.04 -5.06 4.99
C ALA A 110 13.27 -4.09 3.82
N LEU A 111 12.24 -3.80 3.01
CA LEU A 111 12.34 -2.84 1.92
C LEU A 111 12.58 -1.41 2.43
N VAL A 112 11.91 -0.99 3.52
CA VAL A 112 12.17 0.31 4.16
C VAL A 112 13.62 0.41 4.61
N ARG A 113 14.16 -0.64 5.23
CA ARG A 113 15.57 -0.65 5.62
C ARG A 113 16.50 -0.53 4.42
N GLU A 114 16.27 -1.32 3.38
CA GLU A 114 17.14 -1.36 2.20
C GLU A 114 17.10 -0.04 1.40
N VAL A 115 15.90 0.51 1.17
CA VAL A 115 15.70 1.68 0.30
C VAL A 115 15.85 3.00 1.05
N MET A 116 15.54 3.03 2.35
CA MET A 116 15.52 4.27 3.13
C MET A 116 16.59 4.33 4.21
N GLY A 117 17.23 3.23 4.58
CA GLY A 117 18.18 3.16 5.70
C GLY A 117 17.52 3.32 7.08
N VAL A 118 16.20 3.19 7.17
CA VAL A 118 15.41 3.42 8.39
C VAL A 118 14.85 2.11 8.93
N GLN A 119 14.77 1.98 10.25
CA GLN A 119 14.06 0.87 10.91
C GLN A 119 12.58 1.20 11.04
N MET A 120 11.73 0.26 10.61
CA MET A 120 10.28 0.35 10.76
C MET A 120 9.81 -0.65 11.82
N ASP A 121 9.07 -0.16 12.81
CA ASP A 121 8.36 -1.01 13.76
C ASP A 121 7.04 -1.48 13.15
N LYS A 122 6.85 -2.80 13.15
CA LYS A 122 5.58 -3.45 12.75
C LYS A 122 5.20 -4.46 13.83
N PRO A 123 4.58 -4.01 14.94
CA PRO A 123 4.22 -4.88 16.04
C PRO A 123 3.29 -6.01 15.57
N HIS A 124 3.74 -7.25 15.74
CA HIS A 124 3.02 -8.43 15.27
C HIS A 124 1.59 -8.49 15.82
N HIS A 125 1.40 -8.13 17.10
CA HIS A 125 0.11 -8.17 17.77
C HIS A 125 -0.92 -7.20 17.16
N VAL A 126 -0.50 -6.08 16.57
CA VAL A 126 -1.39 -5.15 15.85
C VAL A 126 -1.75 -5.72 14.49
N ARG A 127 -0.76 -6.23 13.75
CA ARG A 127 -0.97 -6.83 12.42
C ARG A 127 -2.02 -7.95 12.44
N VAL A 128 -2.00 -8.78 13.48
CA VAL A 128 -2.95 -9.92 13.61
C VAL A 128 -4.19 -9.59 14.44
N SER A 129 -4.44 -8.32 14.72
CA SER A 129 -5.53 -7.88 15.59
C SER A 129 -6.90 -7.92 14.89
N ALA A 130 -7.94 -7.57 15.65
CA ALA A 130 -9.32 -7.50 15.20
C ALA A 130 -9.58 -6.22 14.38
N TRP A 131 -9.14 -6.19 13.12
CA TRP A 131 -9.32 -5.06 12.19
C TRP A 131 -10.76 -4.78 11.76
N ASP A 132 -11.66 -5.74 11.98
CA ASP A 132 -13.09 -5.64 11.70
C ASP A 132 -13.91 -5.01 12.85
N LYS A 133 -13.26 -4.55 13.93
CA LYS A 133 -13.96 -3.80 14.99
C LYS A 133 -14.49 -2.47 14.44
N ARG A 134 -15.61 -2.01 15.00
CA ARG A 134 -16.22 -0.70 14.64
C ARG A 134 -15.30 0.48 14.94
N ASN A 135 -14.53 0.40 16.02
CA ASN A 135 -13.55 1.42 16.38
C ASN A 135 -12.15 0.81 16.31
N LEU A 136 -11.26 1.43 15.53
CA LEU A 136 -9.84 1.10 15.54
C LEU A 136 -9.20 1.62 16.84
N SER A 137 -8.25 0.85 17.38
CA SER A 137 -7.36 1.38 18.42
C SER A 137 -6.39 2.41 17.83
N GLU A 138 -5.80 3.23 18.70
CA GLU A 138 -4.76 4.18 18.30
C GLU A 138 -3.57 3.46 17.63
N ASP A 139 -3.18 2.28 18.14
CA ASP A 139 -2.11 1.48 17.56
C ASP A 139 -2.47 0.95 16.17
N GLN A 140 -3.71 0.48 15.95
CA GLN A 140 -4.20 0.09 14.63
C GLN A 140 -4.16 1.27 13.65
N PHE A 141 -4.62 2.45 14.09
CA PHE A 141 -4.62 3.63 13.24
C PHE A 141 -3.19 4.09 12.86
N LYS A 142 -2.26 4.12 13.83
CA LYS A 142 -0.85 4.43 13.59
C LYS A 142 -0.19 3.43 12.67
N TYR A 143 -0.44 2.14 12.89
CA TYR A 143 0.08 1.05 12.07
C TYR A 143 -0.41 1.17 10.61
N ALA A 144 -1.72 1.35 10.42
CA ALA A 144 -2.34 1.54 9.11
C ALA A 144 -1.75 2.74 8.34
N CYS A 145 -1.57 3.88 9.03
CA CYS A 145 -0.91 5.04 8.45
C CYS A 145 0.56 4.75 8.08
N ALA A 146 1.31 4.08 8.97
CA ALA A 146 2.71 3.78 8.76
C ALA A 146 2.94 2.87 7.55
N ASP A 147 2.08 1.86 7.35
CA ASP A 147 2.18 0.92 6.24
C ASP A 147 1.94 1.58 4.88
N ALA A 148 0.88 2.39 4.75
CA ALA A 148 0.62 3.14 3.53
C ALA A 148 1.71 4.20 3.26
N PHE A 149 2.14 4.94 4.29
CA PHE A 149 3.19 5.94 4.16
C PHE A 149 4.53 5.33 3.72
N ALA A 150 4.97 4.27 4.39
CA ALA A 150 6.21 3.58 4.07
C ALA A 150 6.18 3.00 2.66
N SER A 151 5.06 2.39 2.26
CA SER A 151 4.89 1.85 0.91
C SER A 151 5.03 2.95 -0.16
N ARG A 152 4.38 4.10 0.04
CA ARG A 152 4.51 5.26 -0.85
C ARG A 152 5.96 5.73 -0.95
N GLU A 153 6.61 5.94 0.19
CA GLU A 153 7.95 6.54 0.23
C GLU A 153 9.02 5.61 -0.36
N VAL A 154 8.93 4.30 -0.12
CA VAL A 154 9.76 3.30 -0.80
C VAL A 154 9.54 3.36 -2.32
N GLY A 155 8.28 3.32 -2.78
CA GLY A 155 7.97 3.41 -4.21
C GLY A 155 8.49 4.69 -4.85
N ARG A 156 8.27 5.84 -4.20
CA ARG A 156 8.75 7.15 -4.66
C ARG A 156 10.27 7.15 -4.87
N ARG A 157 11.04 6.63 -3.91
CA ARG A 157 12.51 6.58 -4.02
C ARG A 157 12.98 5.66 -5.13
N LEU A 158 12.37 4.49 -5.27
CA LEU A 158 12.69 3.54 -6.35
C LEU A 158 12.44 4.13 -7.74
N TYR A 159 11.38 4.92 -7.91
CA TYR A 159 11.14 5.62 -9.18
C TYR A 159 12.13 6.77 -9.45
N THR A 160 12.60 7.48 -8.41
CA THR A 160 13.58 8.56 -8.59
C THR A 160 15.00 8.07 -8.84
N CYS A 161 15.41 6.92 -8.28
CA CYS A 161 16.74 6.35 -8.53
C CYS A 161 16.96 5.92 -9.99
N ASN A 162 15.92 5.92 -10.82
CA ASN A 162 15.98 5.58 -12.24
C ASN A 162 16.31 6.80 -13.14
N CYS A 163 16.49 7.99 -12.56
CA CYS A 163 16.76 9.23 -13.31
C CYS A 163 18.24 9.64 -13.34
N ASP A 164 19.09 9.05 -12.51
CA ASP A 164 20.52 9.43 -12.40
C ASP A 164 21.44 8.61 -13.32
N GLY A 165 20.86 7.81 -14.23
CA GLY A 165 21.57 6.92 -15.15
C GLY A 165 21.29 7.14 -16.64
N ALA A 166 20.77 8.30 -17.02
CA ALA A 166 20.52 8.68 -18.42
C ALA A 166 21.45 9.81 -18.88
#